data_AF-A0A2V5LQZ6-F1
#
_entry.id   AF-A0A2V5LQZ6-F1
#
_cell.length_a   1.000
_cell.length_b   1.000
_cell.length_c   1.000
_cell.angle_alpha   90.00
_cell.angle_beta   90.00
_cell.angle_gamma   90.00
#
_symmetry.space_group_name_H-M   'P 1'
#
loop_
_entity.id
_entity.type
_entity.pdbx_description
1 polymer ?
#
loop_
_entity_poly.entity_id
_entity_poly.type
_entity_poly.pdbx_seq_one_letter_code
_entity_poly.pdbx_strand_id
1 'polypeptide(L)' 'MTKGILLGAHMSIRGGVSMAIERARSIQCTALQIFVKNNMQWFARPLAREEIREFIDHIQRGELLAVFAHANYFE' A
#
# COMPACT_ATOMS: atom_id res chain seq x y z
N MET A 1 15.01 -20.60 -8.21
CA MET A 1 14.51 -19.24 -7.92
C MET A 1 14.74 -19.00 -6.45
N THR A 2 15.69 -18.14 -6.08
CA THR A 2 15.88 -17.71 -4.70
C THR A 2 14.58 -17.05 -4.25
N LYS A 3 13.98 -17.57 -3.18
CA LYS A 3 12.78 -17.00 -2.56
C LYS A 3 13.10 -15.54 -2.24
N GLY A 4 12.51 -14.59 -2.97
CA GLY A 4 12.81 -13.18 -2.79
C GLY A 4 12.59 -12.77 -1.34
N ILE A 5 13.61 -12.18 -0.70
CA ILE A 5 13.52 -11.74 0.68
C ILE A 5 12.37 -10.73 0.77
N LEU A 6 11.43 -10.95 1.68
CA LEU A 6 10.36 -10.01 1.98
C LEU A 6 10.93 -8.95 2.93
N LEU A 7 11.39 -7.85 2.36
CA LEU A 7 11.86 -6.68 3.09
C LEU A 7 11.04 -5.47 2.65
N GLY A 8 10.40 -4.85 3.63
CA GLY A 8 9.41 -3.83 3.40
C GLY A 8 9.33 -2.85 4.55
N ALA A 9 8.57 -1.79 4.33
CA ALA A 9 8.24 -0.83 5.36
C ALA A 9 6.77 -0.42 5.24
N HIS A 10 6.31 0.26 6.28
CA HIS A 10 5.01 0.89 6.27
C HIS A 10 5.08 2.22 5.50
N MET A 11 4.36 2.32 4.39
CA MET A 11 4.39 3.49 3.52
C MET A 11 3.14 4.35 3.68
N SER A 12 3.36 5.65 3.63
CA SER A 12 2.28 6.63 3.57
C SER A 12 1.45 6.43 2.29
N ILE A 13 0.13 6.54 2.42
CA ILE A 13 -0.84 6.62 1.31
C ILE A 13 -1.26 8.07 1.01
N ARG A 14 -0.52 9.06 1.52
CA ARG A 14 -0.86 10.48 1.28
C ARG A 14 -0.83 10.78 -0.22
N GLY A 15 -1.90 11.37 -0.72
CA GLY A 15 -2.07 11.68 -2.14
C GLY A 15 -2.62 10.53 -2.99
N GLY A 16 -2.97 9.39 -2.39
CA GLY A 16 -3.53 8.23 -3.09
C GLY A 16 -2.86 6.93 -2.62
N VAL A 17 -3.61 5.82 -2.64
CA VAL A 17 -3.10 4.51 -2.20
C VAL A 17 -2.00 3.99 -3.13
N SER A 18 -2.11 4.26 -4.43
CA SER A 18 -1.10 3.97 -5.45
C SER A 18 0.28 4.58 -5.14
N MET A 19 0.32 5.78 -4.55
CA MET A 19 1.58 6.45 -4.17
C MET A 19 2.43 5.63 -3.19
N ALA A 20 1.82 4.75 -2.39
CA ALA A 20 2.56 3.87 -1.49
C ALA A 20 3.43 2.86 -2.24
N ILE A 21 3.02 2.45 -3.46
CA ILE A 21 3.79 1.57 -4.32
C ILE A 21 5.03 2.29 -4.82
N GLU A 22 4.88 3.49 -5.38
CA GLU A 22 6.01 4.30 -5.85
C GLU A 22 7.03 4.55 -4.73
N ARG A 23 6.54 4.87 -3.52
CA ARG A 23 7.38 5.05 -2.33
C ARG A 23 8.10 3.78 -1.89
N ALA A 24 7.44 2.61 -1.96
CA ALA A 24 8.10 1.34 -1.67
C ALA A 24 9.19 1.03 -2.69
N ARG A 25 8.93 1.29 -3.97
CA ARG A 25 9.87 1.00 -5.05
C ARG A 25 11.05 1.96 -5.09
N SER A 26 10.88 3.22 -4.69
CA SER A 26 11.99 4.18 -4.61
C SER A 26 13.10 3.75 -3.65
N ILE A 27 12.77 2.92 -2.65
CA ILE A 27 13.74 2.32 -1.71
C ILE A 27 13.94 0.81 -1.94
N GLN A 28 13.51 0.30 -3.10
CA GLN A 28 13.68 -1.10 -3.51
C GLN A 28 13.03 -2.13 -2.58
N CYS A 29 11.97 -1.76 -1.85
CA CYS A 29 11.21 -2.71 -1.06
C CYS A 29 10.53 -3.77 -1.92
N THR A 30 10.46 -4.99 -1.38
CA THR A 30 9.79 -6.15 -1.96
C THR A 30 8.49 -6.48 -1.22
N ALA A 31 8.28 -5.89 -0.03
CA ALA A 31 7.04 -5.96 0.73
C ALA A 31 6.55 -4.54 1.10
N LEU A 32 5.25 -4.37 1.19
CA LEU A 32 4.61 -3.08 1.49
C LEU A 32 3.54 -3.25 2.56
N GLN A 33 3.50 -2.36 3.55
CA GLN A 33 2.37 -2.21 4.46
C GLN A 33 1.75 -0.82 4.29
N ILE A 34 0.42 -0.72 4.27
CA ILE A 34 -0.32 0.55 4.18
C ILE A 34 -1.47 0.58 5.16
N PHE A 35 -1.90 1.79 5.54
CA PHE A 35 -3.23 1.97 6.12
C PHE A 35 -4.29 1.93 5.02
N VAL A 36 -5.44 1.33 5.33
CA VAL A 36 -6.62 1.29 4.41
C VAL A 36 -7.52 2.51 4.55
N LYS A 37 -7.27 3.36 5.55
CA LYS A 37 -7.97 4.62 5.79
C LYS A 37 -7.07 5.64 6.50
N ASN A 38 -7.45 6.92 6.48
CA ASN A 38 -6.77 7.93 7.27
C ASN A 38 -7.01 7.69 8.78
N ASN A 39 -5.95 7.45 9.54
CA ASN A 39 -6.00 7.15 10.99
C ASN A 39 -6.52 8.30 11.85
N MET A 40 -6.52 9.53 11.33
CA MET A 40 -7.00 10.71 12.07
C MET A 40 -8.53 10.85 12.06
N GLN A 41 -9.24 10.00 11.31
CA GLN A 41 -10.70 10.06 11.18
C GLN A 41 -11.34 8.75 11.62
N TRP A 42 -12.30 8.84 12.54
CA TRP A 42 -13.10 7.71 13.00
C TRP A 42 -13.96 7.12 11.87
N PHE A 43 -14.59 7.99 11.09
CA PHE A 43 -15.38 7.63 9.91
C PHE A 43 -14.65 8.06 8.65
N ALA A 44 -13.89 7.15 8.06
CA ALA A 44 -13.29 7.36 6.75
C ALA A 44 -14.26 6.91 5.66
N ARG A 45 -14.28 7.63 4.55
CA ARG A 45 -15.00 7.19 3.35
C ARG A 45 -14.34 5.92 2.81
N PRO A 46 -15.12 4.96 2.28
CA PRO A 46 -14.57 3.86 1.52
C PRO A 46 -13.71 4.39 0.37
N LEU A 47 -12.64 3.66 0.02
CA LEU A 47 -11.82 3.97 -1.15
C LEU A 47 -12.70 4.01 -2.41
N ALA A 48 -12.45 5.00 -3.26
CA ALA A 48 -13.14 5.08 -4.54
C ALA A 48 -12.76 3.88 -5.42
N ARG A 49 -13.67 3.47 -6.32
CA ARG A 49 -13.38 2.37 -7.25
C ARG A 49 -12.20 2.69 -8.15
N GLU A 50 -12.05 3.96 -8.47
CA GLU A 50 -10.97 4.51 -9.28
C GLU A 50 -9.63 4.37 -8.55
N GLU A 51 -9.55 4.74 -7.26
CA GLU A 51 -8.33 4.57 -6.45
C GLU A 51 -7.93 3.10 -6.30
N ILE A 52 -8.91 2.21 -6.16
CA ILE A 52 -8.67 0.77 -6.09
C ILE A 52 -8.09 0.26 -7.41
N ARG A 53 -8.66 0.68 -8.55
CA ARG A 53 -8.15 0.33 -9.89
C ARG A 53 -6.73 0.84 -10.09
N GLU A 54 -6.48 2.12 -9.80
CA GLU A 54 -5.14 2.70 -9.90
C GLU A 54 -4.11 1.92 -9.08
N PHE A 55 -4.47 1.45 -7.89
CA PHE A 55 -3.58 0.64 -7.06
C PHE A 55 -3.33 -0.77 -7.60
N ILE A 56 -4.36 -1.41 -8.16
CA ILE A 56 -4.27 -2.77 -8.72
C ILE A 56 -3.50 -2.76 -10.04
N ASP A 57 -3.80 -1.80 -10.91
CA ASP A 57 -3.26 -1.69 -12.27
C ASP A 57 -1.90 -0.96 -12.29
N HIS A 58 -1.39 -0.51 -11.14
CA HIS A 58 -0.11 0.18 -11.05
C HIS A 58 1.03 -0.70 -11.59
N ILE A 59 1.80 -0.18 -12.55
CA ILE A 59 2.82 -0.94 -13.28
C ILE A 59 3.85 -1.64 -12.37
N GLN A 60 4.20 -1.00 -11.25
CA GLN A 60 5.19 -1.55 -10.29
C GLN A 60 4.57 -2.44 -9.21
N ARG A 61 3.25 -2.67 -9.22
CA ARG A 61 2.55 -3.49 -8.23
C ARG A 61 3.04 -4.93 -8.21
N GLY A 62 3.40 -5.46 -9.39
CA GLY A 62 3.93 -6.81 -9.56
C GLY A 62 5.36 -7.00 -9.01
N GLU A 63 6.08 -5.90 -8.74
CA GLU A 63 7.42 -5.93 -8.13
C GLU A 63 7.35 -6.10 -6.60
N LEU A 64 6.17 -5.92 -6.01
CA LEU A 64 5.89 -6.17 -4.59
C LEU A 64 5.36 -7.60 -4.41
N LEU A 65 6.16 -8.44 -3.74
CA LEU A 65 5.83 -9.84 -3.47
C LEU A 65 4.76 -9.99 -2.39
N ALA A 66 4.63 -9.00 -1.50
CA ALA A 66 3.62 -9.00 -0.44
C ALA A 66 3.12 -7.58 -0.15
N VAL A 67 1.81 -7.46 0.05
CA VAL A 67 1.15 -6.21 0.44
C VAL A 67 0.21 -6.49 1.60
N PHE A 68 0.37 -5.74 2.69
CA PHE A 68 -0.41 -5.87 3.91
C PHE A 68 -1.20 -4.60 4.20
N ALA A 69 -2.46 -4.78 4.55
CA ALA A 69 -3.33 -3.73 5.05
C ALA A 69 -3.25 -3.72 6.58
N HIS A 70 -2.94 -2.57 7.16
CA HIS A 70 -3.11 -2.34 8.59
C HIS A 70 -4.48 -1.68 8.80
N ALA A 71 -5.44 -2.45 9.32
CA ALA A 71 -6.69 -1.90 9.84
C ALA A 71 -6.38 -1.10 11.11
N ASN A 72 -7.07 0.02 11.33
CA ASN A 72 -6.84 0.82 12.53
C ASN A 72 -7.37 0.10 13.77
N TYR A 73 -6.81 0.47 14.92
CA TYR A 73 -7.05 -0.14 16.24
C TYR A 73 -8.52 -0.19 16.69
N PHE A 74 -9.40 0.55 16.01
CA PHE A 74 -10.84 0.63 16.28
C PHE A 74 -11.62 0.41 14.98
N GLU A 75 -11.59 -0.83 14.49
CA GLU A 75 -12.64 -1.39 13.64
C GLU A 75 -13.53 -2.32 14.45
#